data_AF-A0A0F9QT84-F1
#
_entry.id   AF-A0A0F9QT84-F1
#
_cell.length_a   1.000
_cell.length_b   1.000
_cell.length_c   1.000
_cell.angle_alpha   90.00
_cell.angle_beta   90.00
_cell.angle_gamma   90.00
#
_symmetry.space_group_name_H-M   'P 1'
#
loop_
_entity.id
_entity.type
_entity.pdbx_description
1 polymer ?
#
loop_
_entity_poly.entity_id
_entity_poly.type
_entity_poly.pdbx_seq_one_letter_code
_entity_poly.pdbx_strand_id
1 'polypeptide(L)'
;MKSYDLSNWEELTEKQRDNVCSYQKLTQVFITEHWKELTNFQRNGVCLSQKLTQSFINKHWKELTEGQRYWVYQYQELSPSFKEQLMSGNIPKFIPTKTIRYIDMNFEDF
;
A
#
# COMPACT_ATOMS: atom_id res chain seq x y z
N MET A 1 -20.25 2.22 5.67
CA MET A 1 -19.98 2.94 4.40
C MET A 1 -20.53 2.13 3.24
N LYS A 2 -20.97 2.76 2.14
CA LYS A 2 -21.31 2.04 0.90
C LYS A 2 -20.06 1.39 0.31
N SER A 3 -20.11 0.07 0.08
CA SER A 3 -19.08 -0.66 -0.67
C SER A 3 -19.31 -0.47 -2.18
N TYR A 4 -18.22 -0.35 -2.94
CA TYR A 4 -18.24 -0.19 -4.39
C TYR A 4 -17.65 -1.43 -5.06
N ASP A 5 -18.27 -1.83 -6.17
CA ASP A 5 -17.76 -2.88 -7.03
C ASP A 5 -16.48 -2.40 -7.74
N LEU A 6 -15.37 -3.09 -7.46
CA LEU A 6 -14.06 -2.75 -7.99
C LEU A 6 -13.90 -3.15 -9.47
N SER A 7 -14.76 -4.02 -10.00
CA SER A 7 -14.72 -4.39 -11.43
C SER A 7 -15.03 -3.19 -12.34
N ASN A 8 -15.75 -2.19 -11.83
CA ASN A 8 -16.08 -0.95 -12.54
C ASN A 8 -15.21 0.24 -12.07
N TRP A 9 -13.98 -0.01 -11.63
CA TRP A 9 -13.08 1.02 -11.06
C TRP A 9 -12.97 2.28 -11.92
N GLU A 10 -12.83 2.10 -13.24
CA GLU A 10 -12.72 3.20 -14.21
C GLU A 10 -13.99 4.05 -14.31
N GLU A 11 -15.14 3.47 -14.00
CA GLU A 11 -16.44 4.16 -14.04
C GLU A 11 -16.74 4.92 -12.73
N LEU A 12 -15.95 4.68 -11.67
CA LEU A 12 -16.12 5.37 -10.40
C LEU A 12 -15.71 6.84 -10.54
N THR A 13 -16.53 7.72 -9.95
CA THR A 13 -16.14 9.12 -9.76
C THR A 13 -14.95 9.22 -8.80
N GLU A 14 -14.19 10.31 -8.88
CA GLU A 14 -13.04 10.54 -7.99
C GLU A 14 -13.43 10.42 -6.50
N LYS A 15 -14.55 11.03 -6.11
CA LYS A 15 -15.07 10.95 -4.73
C LYS A 15 -15.41 9.50 -4.31
N GLN A 16 -15.84 8.67 -5.25
CA GLN A 16 -16.08 7.25 -4.96
C GLN A 16 -14.75 6.51 -4.77
N ARG A 17 -13.75 6.77 -5.62
CA ARG A 17 -12.39 6.22 -5.47
C ARG A 17 -11.73 6.66 -4.17
N ASP A 18 -11.91 7.91 -3.76
CA ASP A 18 -11.42 8.44 -2.49
C ASP A 18 -11.98 7.65 -1.29
N ASN A 19 -13.28 7.39 -1.30
CA ASN A 19 -13.95 6.59 -0.29
C ASN A 19 -13.45 5.14 -0.31
N VAL A 20 -13.30 4.55 -1.49
CA VAL A 20 -12.77 3.18 -1.66
C VAL A 20 -11.38 3.07 -1.03
N CYS A 21 -10.45 3.95 -1.42
CA CYS A 21 -9.07 3.93 -0.93
C CYS A 21 -8.96 4.10 0.60
N SER A 22 -9.85 4.90 1.19
CA SER A 22 -9.79 5.24 2.62
C SER A 22 -10.52 4.25 3.53
N TYR A 23 -11.50 3.50 3.02
CA TYR A 23 -12.45 2.82 3.90
C TYR A 23 -12.89 1.44 3.43
N GLN A 24 -12.69 1.07 2.16
CA GLN A 24 -12.95 -0.29 1.68
C GLN A 24 -11.68 -1.14 1.86
N LYS A 25 -11.83 -2.42 2.25
CA LYS A 25 -10.69 -3.35 2.30
C LYS A 25 -10.23 -3.65 0.87
N LEU A 26 -9.03 -3.23 0.51
CA LEU A 26 -8.42 -3.48 -0.80
C LEU A 26 -7.41 -4.62 -0.71
N THR A 27 -7.30 -5.39 -1.79
CA THR A 27 -6.25 -6.40 -1.91
C THR A 27 -4.93 -5.74 -2.31
N GLN A 28 -3.80 -6.34 -1.93
CA GLN A 28 -2.49 -5.84 -2.34
C GLN A 28 -2.32 -5.87 -3.88
N VAL A 29 -2.94 -6.84 -4.56
CA VAL A 29 -2.93 -6.94 -6.02
C VAL A 29 -3.60 -5.71 -6.64
N PHE A 30 -4.82 -5.39 -6.20
CA PHE A 30 -5.57 -4.22 -6.67
C PHE A 30 -4.79 -2.92 -6.45
N ILE A 31 -4.24 -2.72 -5.24
CA ILE A 31 -3.43 -1.53 -4.93
C ILE A 31 -2.23 -1.44 -5.88
N THR A 32 -1.56 -2.56 -6.17
CA THR A 32 -0.38 -2.58 -7.05
C THR A 32 -0.72 -2.24 -8.49
N GLU A 33 -1.83 -2.77 -9.00
CA GLU A 33 -2.30 -2.55 -10.37
C GLU A 33 -2.65 -1.07 -10.59
N HIS A 34 -3.38 -0.45 -9.66
CA HIS A 34 -3.89 0.92 -9.82
C HIS A 34 -3.01 2.01 -9.20
N TRP A 35 -1.91 1.66 -8.52
CA TRP A 35 -1.10 2.61 -7.74
C TRP A 35 -0.72 3.89 -8.51
N LYS A 36 -0.33 3.73 -9.78
CA LYS A 36 0.12 4.84 -10.62
C LYS A 36 -0.99 5.81 -11.00
N GLU A 37 -2.24 5.36 -11.02
CA GLU A 37 -3.43 6.14 -11.36
C GLU A 37 -4.00 6.87 -10.15
N LEU A 38 -3.66 6.43 -8.93
CA LEU A 38 -4.15 7.05 -7.71
C LEU A 38 -3.63 8.48 -7.55
N THR A 39 -4.54 9.38 -7.18
CA THR A 39 -4.20 10.74 -6.76
C THR A 39 -3.42 10.74 -5.45
N ASN A 40 -2.77 11.85 -5.12
CA ASN A 40 -2.09 11.98 -3.81
C ASN A 40 -3.04 11.79 -2.63
N PHE A 41 -4.30 12.25 -2.75
CA PHE A 41 -5.31 12.06 -1.72
C PHE A 41 -5.66 10.59 -1.53
N GLN A 42 -5.88 9.87 -2.63
CA GLN A 42 -6.16 8.43 -2.61
C GLN A 42 -4.99 7.63 -2.02
N ARG A 43 -3.75 7.99 -2.38
CA ARG A 43 -2.54 7.38 -1.80
C ARG A 43 -2.42 7.63 -0.30
N ASN A 44 -2.86 8.80 0.20
CA ASN A 44 -2.92 9.03 1.65
C ASN A 44 -3.89 8.05 2.31
N GLY A 45 -5.09 7.88 1.73
CA GLY A 45 -6.08 6.91 2.20
C GLY A 45 -5.51 5.48 2.23
N VAL A 46 -4.82 5.08 1.16
CA VAL A 46 -4.16 3.77 1.06
C VAL A 46 -3.09 3.59 2.14
N CYS A 47 -2.15 4.53 2.27
CA CYS A 47 -1.04 4.44 3.23
C CYS A 47 -1.51 4.41 4.69
N LEU A 48 -2.61 5.11 4.99
CA LEU A 48 -3.19 5.19 6.32
C LEU A 48 -4.03 3.95 6.67
N SER A 49 -4.81 3.45 5.72
CA SER A 49 -5.96 2.60 6.03
C SER A 49 -5.85 1.17 5.49
N GLN A 50 -4.95 0.92 4.54
CA GLN A 50 -4.80 -0.40 3.92
C GLN A 50 -3.61 -1.15 4.50
N LYS A 51 -3.65 -2.49 4.48
CA LYS A 51 -2.49 -3.32 4.82
C LYS A 51 -1.54 -3.40 3.63
N LEU A 52 -0.35 -2.85 3.78
CA LEU A 52 0.67 -2.84 2.73
C LEU A 52 1.78 -3.84 3.04
N THR A 53 2.19 -4.60 2.03
CA THR A 53 3.33 -5.52 2.12
C THR A 53 4.64 -4.74 2.18
N GLN A 54 5.65 -5.31 2.85
CA GLN A 54 7.00 -4.71 2.90
C GLN A 54 7.61 -4.52 1.50
N SER A 55 7.37 -5.47 0.59
CA SER A 55 7.84 -5.37 -0.80
C SER A 55 7.24 -4.16 -1.52
N PHE A 56 5.94 -3.93 -1.36
CA PHE A 56 5.25 -2.76 -1.91
C PHE A 56 5.81 -1.46 -1.32
N ILE A 57 5.92 -1.38 0.02
CA ILE A 57 6.45 -0.20 0.71
C ILE A 57 7.87 0.11 0.23
N ASN A 58 8.76 -0.88 0.20
CA ASN A 58 10.15 -0.71 -0.25
C ASN A 58 10.19 -0.17 -1.69
N LYS A 59 9.46 -0.81 -2.60
CA LYS A 59 9.41 -0.42 -4.03
C LYS A 59 8.98 1.03 -4.23
N HIS A 60 7.97 1.49 -3.48
CA HIS A 60 7.36 2.80 -3.67
C HIS A 60 7.83 3.87 -2.67
N TRP A 61 8.69 3.55 -1.70
CA TRP A 61 9.08 4.46 -0.62
C TRP A 61 9.62 5.81 -1.10
N LYS A 62 10.41 5.80 -2.17
CA LYS A 62 10.98 7.03 -2.75
C LYS A 62 9.96 7.87 -3.53
N GLU A 63 8.84 7.26 -3.94
CA GLU A 63 7.75 7.94 -4.64
C GLU A 63 6.73 8.56 -3.66
N LEU A 64 6.74 8.11 -2.40
CA LEU A 64 5.84 8.62 -1.37
C LEU A 64 6.23 10.04 -0.93
N THR A 65 5.21 10.87 -0.72
CA THR A 65 5.40 12.17 -0.05
C THR A 65 5.83 11.97 1.41
N GLU A 66 6.33 13.01 2.05
CA GLU A 66 6.66 12.96 3.48
C GLU A 66 5.45 12.56 4.35
N GLY A 67 4.27 13.13 4.07
CA GLY A 67 3.05 12.77 4.78
C GLY A 67 2.66 11.31 4.58
N GLN A 68 2.80 10.77 3.37
CA GLN A 68 2.52 9.36 3.10
C GLN A 68 3.49 8.43 3.82
N ARG A 69 4.79 8.78 3.86
CA ARG A 69 5.80 8.05 4.63
C ARG A 69 5.49 8.09 6.13
N TYR A 70 5.03 9.22 6.65
CA TYR A 70 4.57 9.33 8.03
C TYR A 70 3.39 8.39 8.30
N TRP A 71 2.38 8.34 7.41
CA TRP A 71 1.26 7.40 7.56
C TRP A 71 1.71 5.94 7.56
N VAL A 72 2.58 5.56 6.62
CA VAL A 72 3.13 4.21 6.57
C VAL A 72 3.89 3.87 7.86
N TYR A 73 4.74 4.77 8.34
CA TYR A 73 5.57 4.52 9.53
C TYR A 73 4.75 4.36 10.82
N GLN A 74 3.68 5.16 10.96
CA GLN A 74 2.85 5.19 12.16
C GLN A 74 1.80 4.09 12.19
N TYR A 75 1.16 3.79 11.05
CA TYR A 75 -0.04 2.95 11.01
C TYR A 75 0.18 1.55 10.43
N GLN A 76 1.29 1.30 9.72
CA GLN A 76 1.60 -0.05 9.26
C GLN A 76 2.32 -0.83 10.36
N GLU A 77 2.02 -2.12 10.43
CA GLU A 77 2.70 -3.09 11.29
C GLU A 77 4.08 -3.44 10.70
N LEU A 78 5.05 -2.55 10.90
CA LEU A 78 6.43 -2.73 10.42
C LEU A 78 7.32 -3.26 11.55
N SER A 79 8.21 -4.19 11.23
CA SER A 79 9.24 -4.61 12.18
C SER A 79 10.19 -3.44 12.50
N PRO A 80 10.80 -3.41 13.71
CA PRO A 80 11.77 -2.37 14.06
C PRO A 80 12.93 -2.26 13.06
N SER A 81 13.46 -3.40 12.61
CA SER A 81 14.54 -3.43 11.62
C SER A 81 14.11 -2.86 10.26
N PHE A 82 12.87 -3.07 9.83
CA PHE A 82 12.38 -2.46 8.59
C PHE A 82 12.19 -0.95 8.75
N LYS A 83 11.71 -0.47 9.91
CA LYS A 83 11.64 0.97 10.21
C LYS A 83 13.01 1.63 10.15
N GLU A 84 14.04 1.03 10.75
CA GLU A 84 15.42 1.51 10.67
C GLU A 84 15.93 1.59 9.23
N GLN A 85 15.66 0.57 8.41
CA GLN A 85 16.03 0.57 6.99
C GLN A 85 15.41 1.75 6.24
N LEU A 86 14.11 2.00 6.43
CA LEU A 86 13.40 3.11 5.79
C LEU A 86 13.95 4.49 6.20
N MET A 87 14.33 4.65 7.47
CA MET A 87 14.87 5.91 8.02
C MET A 87 16.33 6.16 7.62
N SER A 88 17.13 5.11 7.44
CA SER A 88 18.54 5.23 7.08
C SER A 88 18.78 5.65 5.62
N GLY A 89 17.73 5.67 4.77
CA GLY A 89 17.84 5.94 3.34
C GLY A 89 18.49 4.81 2.53
N ASN A 90 18.99 3.76 3.21
CA ASN A 90 19.54 2.54 2.61
C ASN A 90 18.43 1.58 2.21
N ILE A 91 17.50 2.03 1.38
CA ILE A 91 16.42 1.20 0.84
C ILE A 91 17.06 0.21 -0.13
N PRO A 92 17.21 -1.08 0.23
CA PRO A 92 17.85 -2.03 -0.66
C PRO A 92 16.96 -2.16 -1.89
N LYS A 93 17.53 -2.09 -3.10
CA LYS A 93 16.81 -2.50 -4.31
C LYS A 93 16.26 -3.90 -4.03
N PHE A 94 14.94 -4.03 -3.94
CA PHE A 94 14.32 -5.34 -3.84
C PHE A 94 14.70 -6.12 -5.11
N ILE A 95 15.60 -7.08 -4.96
CA ILE A 95 15.91 -8.06 -6.00
C ILE A 95 15.01 -9.25 -5.67
N PRO A 96 13.95 -9.52 -6.45
CA PRO A 96 13.15 -10.70 -6.24
C PRO A 96 14.04 -11.92 -6.48
N THR A 97 14.52 -12.54 -5.40
CA THR A 97 15.13 -13.86 -5.48
C THR A 97 14.01 -14.89 -5.59
N LYS A 98 14.17 -15.87 -6.48
CA LYS A 98 13.18 -16.90 -6.83
C LYS A 98 12.58 -17.67 -5.62
N THR A 99 13.14 -17.51 -4.43
CA THR A 99 12.80 -18.24 -3.20
C THR A 99 11.70 -17.57 -2.37
N ILE A 100 11.36 -16.29 -2.59
CA ILE A 100 10.30 -15.60 -1.84
C ILE A 100 8.92 -15.92 -2.45
N ARG A 101 8.49 -17.18 -2.37
CA ARG A 101 7.13 -17.57 -2.78
C ARG A 101 6.19 -17.97 -1.65
N TYR A 102 6.63 -17.98 -0.38
CA TYR A 102 5.79 -18.59 0.67
C TYR A 102 5.73 -17.90 2.03
N ILE A 103 6.59 -16.92 2.35
CA ILE A 103 6.71 -16.43 3.73
C ILE A 103 5.86 -15.17 4.00
N ASP A 104 5.58 -14.36 2.97
CA ASP A 104 4.82 -13.09 3.14
C ASP A 104 3.33 -13.20 2.78
N MET A 105 2.85 -14.38 2.37
CA MET A 105 1.41 -14.65 2.26
C MET A 105 0.92 -15.20 3.61
N ASN A 106 0.76 -14.33 4.59
CA ASN A 106 -0.17 -14.61 5.67
C ASN A 106 -1.58 -14.57 5.06
N PHE A 107 -2.04 -15.74 4.60
CA PHE A 107 -3.44 -16.06 4.40
C PHE A 107 -4.15 -15.97 5.76
N GLU A 108 -4.40 -14.76 6.23
CA GLU A 108 -5.41 -14.50 7.25
C GLU A 108 -6.65 -14.01 6.48
N ASP A 109 -7.22 -14.94 5.71
CA ASP A 109 -8.61 -14.92 5.28
C ASP A 109 -9.34 -15.99 6.11
N PHE A 110 -10.09 -15.53 7.12
CA PHE A 110 -11.30 -16.17 7.61
C PHE A 110 -12.34 -15.08 7.89
#